data_AF-A0A3G1FK63-F1
#
_entry.id   AF-A0A3G1FK63-F1
#
_cell.length_a   1.000
_cell.length_b   1.000
_cell.length_c   1.000
_cell.angle_alpha   90.00
_cell.angle_beta   90.00
_cell.angle_gamma   90.00
#
_symmetry.space_group_name_H-M   'P 1'
#
loop_
_entity.id
_entity.type
_entity.pdbx_description
1 polymer ?
#
loop_
_entity_poly.entity_id
_entity_poly.type
_entity_poly.pdbx_seq_one_letter_code
_entity_poly.pdbx_strand_id
1 'polypeptide(L)'
;CDKSKMEKFSKFSNFICSLLNLNFLSTFGVNYYFLLLGGKLIDFVDQGWLEYYGSQKLYILMKKEAMITQKIFNNNMMIFLTMFLIWIVMLIF
;
A
#
# COMPACT_ATOMS: atom_id res chain seq x y z
N CYS A 1 44.95 -51.49 -4.77
CA CYS A 1 45.01 -50.08 -4.35
C CYS A 1 44.18 -49.13 -5.22
N ASP A 2 43.82 -49.48 -6.45
CA ASP A 2 43.14 -48.52 -7.36
C ASP A 2 41.63 -48.33 -7.12
N LYS A 3 40.93 -49.34 -6.58
CA LYS A 3 39.50 -49.23 -6.27
C LYS A 3 39.16 -48.12 -5.26
N SER A 4 39.96 -47.98 -4.21
CA SER A 4 39.73 -46.95 -3.18
C SER A 4 40.00 -45.54 -3.69
N LYS A 5 40.94 -45.37 -4.63
CA LYS A 5 41.19 -44.10 -5.33
C LYS A 5 40.05 -43.75 -6.30
N MET A 6 39.56 -44.72 -7.08
CA MET A 6 38.40 -44.51 -7.97
C MET A 6 37.12 -44.16 -7.21
N GLU A 7 36.86 -44.82 -6.07
CA GLU A 7 35.67 -44.54 -5.26
C GLU A 7 35.72 -43.11 -4.68
N LYS A 8 36.91 -42.65 -4.27
CA LYS A 8 37.12 -41.26 -3.84
C LYS A 8 36.88 -40.27 -4.98
N PHE A 9 37.35 -40.58 -6.19
CA PHE A 9 37.15 -39.73 -7.37
C PHE A 9 35.67 -39.66 -7.79
N SER A 10 34.94 -40.78 -7.75
CA SER A 10 33.51 -40.81 -8.05
C SER A 10 32.67 -40.03 -7.02
N LYS A 11 33.00 -40.13 -5.73
CA LYS A 11 32.37 -39.32 -4.68
C LYS A 11 32.64 -37.83 -4.91
N PHE A 12 33.86 -37.49 -5.34
CA PHE A 12 34.24 -36.11 -5.64
C PHE A 12 33.52 -35.56 -6.89
N SER A 13 33.41 -36.35 -7.97
CA SER A 13 32.68 -35.93 -9.17
C SER A 13 31.18 -35.75 -8.89
N ASN A 14 30.58 -36.61 -8.07
CA ASN A 14 29.18 -36.48 -7.68
C ASN A 14 28.95 -35.22 -6.83
N PHE A 15 29.89 -34.88 -5.96
CA PHE A 15 29.83 -33.63 -5.20
C PHE A 15 29.87 -32.40 -6.12
N ILE A 16 30.78 -32.38 -7.11
CA ILE A 16 30.85 -31.28 -8.10
C ILE A 16 29.57 -31.18 -8.94
N CYS A 17 29.01 -32.30 -9.40
CA CYS A 17 27.72 -32.29 -10.09
C CYS A 17 26.58 -31.74 -9.23
N SER A 18 26.57 -32.05 -7.92
CA SER A 18 25.57 -31.48 -7.00
C SER A 18 25.77 -29.97 -6.76
N LEU A 19 27.02 -29.50 -6.76
CA LEU A 19 27.36 -28.09 -6.64
C LEU A 19 26.90 -27.28 -7.87
N LEU A 20 26.96 -27.86 -9.07
CA LEU A 20 26.46 -27.20 -10.29
C LEU A 20 24.96 -26.91 -10.22
N ASN A 21 24.19 -27.68 -9.44
CA ASN A 21 22.74 -27.47 -9.26
C ASN A 21 22.39 -26.44 -8.17
N LEU A 22 23.38 -25.87 -7.47
CA LEU A 22 23.16 -24.86 -6.43
C LEU A 22 22.59 -23.54 -6.97
N ASN A 23 22.91 -23.17 -8.21
CA ASN A 23 22.36 -21.96 -8.84
C ASN A 23 20.84 -22.00 -8.96
N PHE A 24 20.27 -23.20 -9.17
CA PHE A 24 18.82 -23.38 -9.21
C PHE A 24 18.21 -23.21 -7.81
N LEU A 25 18.91 -23.65 -6.77
CA LEU A 25 18.48 -23.51 -5.39
C LEU A 25 18.56 -22.06 -4.88
N SER A 26 19.60 -21.31 -5.27
CA SER A 26 19.74 -19.89 -4.87
C SER A 26 18.69 -19.00 -5.53
N THR A 27 18.35 -19.28 -6.79
CA THR A 27 17.32 -18.54 -7.54
C THR A 27 15.91 -18.86 -7.07
N PHE A 28 15.56 -20.14 -6.88
CA PHE A 28 14.23 -20.53 -6.40
C PHE A 28 14.03 -20.37 -4.89
N GLY A 29 15.06 -20.61 -4.08
CA GLY A 29 14.94 -20.62 -2.62
C GLY A 29 15.13 -19.24 -2.00
N VAL A 30 16.21 -18.55 -2.34
CA VAL A 30 16.64 -17.34 -1.64
C VAL A 30 16.07 -16.07 -2.28
N ASN A 31 16.19 -15.94 -3.61
CA ASN A 31 15.78 -14.71 -4.28
C ASN A 31 14.27 -14.57 -4.44
N TYR A 32 13.56 -15.66 -4.78
CA TYR A 32 12.12 -15.62 -5.02
C TYR A 32 11.32 -15.17 -3.78
N TYR A 33 11.64 -15.71 -2.60
CA TYR A 33 10.95 -15.34 -1.36
C TYR A 33 11.17 -13.87 -0.98
N PHE A 34 12.40 -13.36 -1.15
CA PHE A 34 12.72 -11.97 -0.85
C PHE A 34 12.00 -11.00 -1.79
N LEU A 35 11.94 -11.33 -3.08
CA LEU A 35 11.17 -10.56 -4.08
C LEU A 35 9.68 -10.55 -3.79
N LEU A 36 9.11 -11.70 -3.42
CA LEU A 36 7.68 -11.81 -3.12
C LEU A 36 7.29 -11.06 -1.84
N LEU A 37 8.17 -11.07 -0.83
CA LEU A 37 8.02 -10.24 0.37
C LEU A 37 8.16 -8.75 0.04
N GLY A 38 9.13 -8.39 -0.81
CA GLY A 38 9.31 -7.01 -1.28
C GLY A 38 8.08 -6.46 -2.01
N GLY A 39 7.49 -7.25 -2.90
CA GLY A 39 6.25 -6.88 -3.59
C GLY A 39 5.09 -6.63 -2.62
N LYS A 40 4.88 -7.54 -1.66
CA LYS A 40 3.84 -7.36 -0.64
C LYS A 40 4.08 -6.11 0.23
N LEU A 41 5.33 -5.81 0.56
CA LEU A 41 5.65 -4.63 1.37
C LEU A 41 5.30 -3.33 0.63
N ILE A 42 5.59 -3.26 -0.68
CA ILE A 42 5.22 -2.09 -1.51
C ILE A 42 3.69 -1.93 -1.56
N ASP A 43 2.96 -3.01 -1.80
CA ASP A 43 1.50 -2.95 -1.90
C ASP A 43 0.85 -2.53 -0.57
N PHE A 44 1.27 -3.12 0.56
CA PHE A 44 0.65 -2.85 1.86
C PHE A 44 1.10 -1.54 2.49
N VAL A 45 2.40 -1.24 2.43
CA VAL A 45 2.98 -0.09 3.14
C VAL A 45 2.90 1.16 2.28
N ASP A 46 3.47 1.13 1.08
CA ASP A 46 3.53 2.32 0.23
C ASP A 46 2.19 2.64 -0.42
N GLN A 47 1.51 1.64 -0.99
CA GLN A 47 0.21 1.86 -1.61
C GLN A 47 -0.95 1.83 -0.62
N GLY A 48 -0.90 0.98 0.41
CA GLY A 48 -1.98 0.89 1.40
C GLY A 48 -1.92 1.98 2.47
N TRP A 49 -0.90 1.92 3.34
CA TRP A 49 -0.85 2.76 4.54
C TRP A 49 -0.63 4.23 4.20
N LEU A 50 0.33 4.56 3.34
CA LEU A 50 0.61 5.96 3.01
C LEU A 50 -0.56 6.62 2.29
N GLU A 51 -1.27 5.93 1.39
CA GLU A 51 -2.47 6.50 0.76
C GLU A 51 -3.61 6.67 1.77
N TYR A 52 -3.81 5.69 2.67
CA TYR A 52 -4.84 5.77 3.71
C TYR A 52 -4.61 6.93 4.69
N TYR A 53 -3.37 7.22 5.06
CA TYR A 53 -3.05 8.35 5.95
C TYR A 53 -2.81 9.67 5.21
N GLY A 54 -2.52 9.61 3.91
CA GLY A 54 -2.21 10.77 3.09
C GLY A 54 -3.40 11.20 2.22
N SER A 55 -3.20 11.13 0.91
CA SER A 55 -4.01 11.79 -0.10
C SER A 55 -5.47 11.31 -0.14
N GLN A 56 -5.73 10.00 0.00
CA GLN A 56 -7.09 9.47 -0.11
C GLN A 56 -7.98 9.94 1.04
N LYS A 57 -7.46 9.94 2.26
CA LYS A 57 -8.22 10.36 3.44
C LYS A 57 -8.43 11.87 3.47
N LEU A 58 -7.45 12.64 3.02
CA LEU A 58 -7.61 14.08 2.80
C LEU A 58 -8.70 14.37 1.75
N TYR A 59 -8.72 13.64 0.63
CA TYR A 59 -9.76 13.79 -0.38
C TYR A 59 -11.16 13.48 0.16
N ILE A 60 -11.32 12.40 0.94
CA ILE A 60 -12.60 12.04 1.55
C ILE A 60 -13.08 13.14 2.52
N LEU A 61 -12.17 13.69 3.32
CA LEU A 61 -12.49 14.77 4.25
C LEU A 61 -12.89 16.04 3.51
N MET A 62 -12.13 16.45 2.49
CA MET A 62 -12.46 17.61 1.66
C MET A 62 -13.79 17.43 0.94
N LYS A 63 -14.08 16.24 0.41
CA LYS A 63 -15.37 15.93 -0.23
C LYS A 63 -16.53 16.06 0.76
N LYS A 64 -16.35 15.62 2.01
CA LYS A 64 -17.37 15.74 3.06
C LYS A 64 -17.65 17.21 3.37
N GLU A 65 -16.61 18.01 3.57
CA GLU A 65 -16.76 19.45 3.83
C GLU A 65 -17.40 20.17 2.63
N ALA A 66 -16.98 19.82 1.40
CA ALA A 66 -17.60 20.34 0.18
C ALA A 66 -19.10 20.00 0.07
N MET A 67 -19.51 18.81 0.52
CA MET A 67 -20.92 18.43 0.52
C MET A 67 -21.74 19.24 1.55
N ILE A 68 -21.15 19.57 2.69
CA ILE A 68 -21.79 20.43 3.71
C ILE A 68 -21.95 21.84 3.16
N THR A 69 -20.90 22.42 2.55
CA THR A 69 -20.98 23.76 1.96
C THR A 69 -21.97 23.81 0.80
N GLN A 70 -22.01 22.78 -0.06
CA GLN A 70 -23.01 22.64 -1.13
C GLN A 70 -24.44 22.67 -0.56
N LYS A 71 -24.68 22.02 0.58
CA LYS A 71 -26.01 21.99 1.22
C LYS A 71 -26.42 23.37 1.76
N ILE A 72 -25.45 24.12 2.31
CA ILE A 72 -25.67 25.52 2.72
C ILE A 72 -26.03 26.36 1.48
N PHE A 73 -25.26 26.22 0.39
CA PHE A 73 -25.53 26.93 -0.86
C PHE A 73 -26.90 26.61 -1.47
N ASN A 74 -27.36 25.35 -1.40
CA ASN A 74 -28.70 25.00 -1.89
C ASN A 74 -29.82 25.64 -1.06
N ASN A 75 -29.58 25.90 0.23
CA ASN A 75 -30.56 26.52 1.14
C ASN A 75 -30.40 28.05 1.25
N ASN A 76 -29.61 28.68 0.37
CA ASN A 76 -29.28 30.11 0.41
C ASN A 76 -30.49 31.03 0.63
N MET A 77 -31.60 30.80 -0.09
CA MET A 77 -32.78 31.67 -0.02
C MET A 77 -33.45 31.62 1.37
N MET A 78 -33.56 30.44 1.98
CA MET A 78 -34.12 30.31 3.33
C MET A 78 -33.22 31.00 4.36
N ILE A 79 -31.90 30.83 4.24
CA ILE A 79 -30.93 31.49 5.14
C ILE A 79 -31.05 33.01 5.04
N PHE A 80 -31.10 33.56 3.83
CA PHE A 80 -31.26 35.00 3.62
C PHE A 80 -32.54 35.54 4.26
N LEU A 81 -33.68 34.86 4.07
CA LEU A 81 -34.96 35.26 4.67
C LEU A 81 -34.91 35.22 6.20
N THR A 82 -34.30 34.20 6.81
CA THR A 82 -34.17 34.13 8.27
C THR A 82 -33.30 35.24 8.83
N MET A 83 -32.18 35.57 8.17
CA MET A 83 -31.31 36.68 8.57
C MET A 83 -32.04 38.03 8.46
N PHE A 84 -32.86 38.21 7.42
CA PHE A 84 -33.68 39.40 7.24
C PHE A 84 -34.75 39.54 8.34
N LEU A 85 -35.42 38.45 8.72
CA LEU A 85 -36.40 38.44 9.81
C LEU A 85 -35.76 38.80 11.16
N ILE A 86 -34.58 38.23 11.47
CA ILE A 86 -33.84 38.57 12.70
C ILE A 86 -33.51 40.07 12.72
N TRP A 87 -33.07 40.62 11.58
CA TRP A 87 -32.78 42.05 11.47
C TRP A 87 -34.01 42.93 11.71
N ILE A 88 -35.18 42.55 11.18
CA ILE A 88 -36.44 43.25 11.44
C ILE A 88 -36.78 43.22 12.93
N VAL A 89 -36.65 42.06 13.60
CA VAL A 89 -36.92 41.96 15.04
C VAL A 89 -36.00 42.88 15.84
N MET A 90 -34.71 42.95 15.50
CA MET A 90 -33.75 43.87 16.13
C MET A 90 -34.01 45.36 15.85
N LEU A 91 -34.74 45.70 14.80
CA LEU A 91 -35.12 47.09 14.52
C LEU A 91 -36.39 47.51 15.26
N ILE A 92 -37.30 46.54 15.50
CA ILE A 92 -38.56 46.77 16.18
C ILE A 92 -38.39 46.78 17.71
N PHE A 93 -37.48 45.96 18.24
CA PHE A 93 -37.08 45.93 19.65
C PHE A 93 -35.90 46.86 19.92
#